data_AF-A0ABD0W282-F1
#
_entry.id   AF-A0ABD0W282-F1
#
_cell.length_a   1.000
_cell.length_b   1.000
_cell.length_c   1.000
_cell.angle_alpha   90.00
_cell.angle_beta   90.00
_cell.angle_gamma   90.00
#
_symmetry.space_group_name_H-M   'P 1'
#
loop_
_entity.id
_entity.type
_entity.pdbx_description
1 polymer ?
#
loop_
_entity_poly.entity_id
_entity_poly.type
_entity_poly.pdbx_seq_one_letter_code
_entity_poly.pdbx_strand_id
1 'polypeptide(L)'
;MTSVLHPQTTAPNGTYTFASRPRPVQHRSNREPVAENDGQIIYGNIMYDRRVVRGNTHAQQILPVTAQPDPVEVQKELEARRRALARKRAKEQFRPRTPSAVEGRMHVDVQTELYLEELSERVGNTDIECQTDAFMDKPATPLFIPMKSGKDVATQIEDGELFDFDLEVRPVLEVLVGKTVEQSLLEVMEEEELARLRAQQQAFQELRNAELVEVQRLEEQERRHRQEKGRRIAQQRQALEKEKETVEKIAARVFSQHYLADLLPSVYTTLRDHGYFYDPVERDIETGFLPWLMAEVTDTLEKRYSARTVLDMLIYDVVNKRQEMFQQV
;
A
#
# COMPACT_ATOMS: atom_id res chain seq x y z
N MET A 1 12.13 -1.84 -20.74
CA MET A 1 10.84 -2.41 -20.30
C MET A 1 11.09 -3.39 -19.17
N THR A 2 11.25 -2.89 -17.95
CA THR A 2 11.20 -3.66 -16.70
C THR A 2 10.79 -2.67 -15.61
N SER A 3 9.49 -2.59 -15.37
CA SER A 3 8.88 -1.79 -14.33
C SER A 3 9.16 -2.42 -12.97
N VAL A 4 9.81 -1.69 -12.06
CA VAL A 4 9.90 -2.07 -10.65
C VAL A 4 9.18 -1.01 -9.84
N LEU A 5 7.98 -1.40 -9.41
CA LEU A 5 7.10 -0.67 -8.51
C LEU A 5 7.81 -0.47 -7.17
N HIS A 6 7.77 0.74 -6.63
CA HIS A 6 8.12 1.02 -5.24
C HIS A 6 7.02 0.44 -4.33
N PRO A 7 7.34 -0.35 -3.29
CA PRO A 7 6.35 -0.76 -2.32
C PRO A 7 6.04 0.40 -1.37
N GLN A 8 4.76 0.79 -1.32
CA GLN A 8 4.25 1.68 -0.30
C GLN A 8 4.30 0.97 1.06
N THR A 9 5.00 1.56 2.03
CA THR A 9 4.95 1.12 3.42
C THR A 9 3.75 1.72 4.12
N THR A 10 2.66 0.95 4.15
CA THR A 10 1.62 1.05 5.18
C THR A 10 1.95 0.06 6.30
N ALA A 11 2.16 0.54 7.52
CA ALA A 11 2.09 -0.35 8.70
C ALA A 11 0.62 -0.79 8.89
N PRO A 12 0.37 -2.07 9.16
CA PRO A 12 0.05 -2.42 10.55
C PRO A 12 0.52 -3.83 11.01
N ASN A 13 0.67 -3.96 12.32
CA ASN A 13 0.57 -5.20 13.12
C ASN A 13 1.63 -6.32 12.94
N GLY A 14 2.64 -6.25 13.81
CA GLY A 14 3.24 -7.36 14.57
C GLY A 14 3.28 -8.77 13.98
N THR A 15 4.33 -9.09 13.22
CA THR A 15 4.94 -10.44 13.18
C THR A 15 6.40 -10.30 12.72
N TYR A 16 7.35 -10.69 13.57
CA TYR A 16 8.79 -10.57 13.28
C TYR A 16 9.18 -11.56 12.17
N THR A 17 9.45 -11.05 10.97
CA THR A 17 9.94 -11.86 9.84
C THR A 17 11.41 -11.54 9.59
N PHE A 18 12.29 -12.50 9.91
CA PHE A 18 13.73 -12.40 9.66
C PHE A 18 14.03 -12.87 8.23
N ALA A 19 14.50 -11.95 7.38
CA ALA A 19 14.97 -12.27 6.04
C ALA A 19 16.40 -11.73 5.86
N SER A 20 17.39 -12.61 5.80
CA SER A 20 18.76 -12.27 5.43
C SER A 20 19.00 -12.60 3.95
N ARG A 21 19.56 -11.66 3.19
CA ARG A 21 20.09 -11.97 1.85
C ARG A 21 21.37 -12.80 2.02
N PRO A 22 21.56 -13.91 1.28
CA PRO A 22 22.76 -14.73 1.42
C PRO A 22 24.00 -13.92 1.05
N ARG A 23 24.90 -13.72 2.02
CA ARG A 23 26.23 -13.15 1.78
C ARG A 23 27.26 -14.29 1.78
N PRO A 24 28.13 -14.39 0.78
CA PRO A 24 29.22 -15.37 0.78
C PRO A 24 30.21 -15.07 1.91
N VAL A 25 30.69 -16.13 2.55
CA VAL A 25 31.64 -16.10 3.67
C VAL A 25 32.96 -15.49 3.20
N GLN A 26 33.33 -14.33 3.74
CA GLN A 26 34.66 -13.76 3.51
C GLN A 26 35.69 -14.59 4.27
N HIS A 27 36.61 -15.22 3.54
CA HIS A 27 37.78 -15.87 4.09
C HIS A 27 38.66 -14.81 4.76
N ARG A 28 38.71 -14.81 6.09
CA ARG A 28 39.71 -14.02 6.82
C ARG A 28 41.05 -14.74 6.70
N SER A 29 41.97 -14.16 5.93
CA SER A 29 43.40 -14.44 6.04
C SER A 29 43.92 -13.75 7.29
N ASN A 30 44.33 -14.51 8.29
CA ASN A 30 45.43 -14.15 9.20
C ASN A 30 45.78 -15.38 10.05
N ARG A 31 46.77 -16.13 9.58
CA ARG A 31 47.58 -17.07 10.36
C ARG A 31 48.93 -16.38 10.58
N GLU A 32 49.27 -16.14 11.83
CA GLU A 32 50.67 -16.07 12.25
C GLU A 32 51.30 -17.47 12.13
N PRO A 33 52.63 -17.58 11.93
CA PRO A 33 53.26 -18.85 11.57
C PRO A 33 53.35 -19.74 12.80
N VAL A 34 52.74 -20.93 12.74
CA VAL A 34 52.96 -21.98 13.72
C VAL A 34 53.94 -22.96 13.09
N ALA A 35 55.09 -23.08 13.74
CA ALA A 35 56.12 -24.07 13.45
C ALA A 35 55.52 -25.47 13.38
N GLU A 36 55.99 -26.22 12.39
CA GLU A 36 55.73 -27.65 12.23
C GLU A 36 56.15 -28.38 13.51
N ASN A 37 55.21 -29.11 14.11
CA ASN A 37 55.54 -30.22 14.99
C ASN A 37 54.44 -31.28 14.86
N ASP A 38 54.91 -32.53 14.79
CA ASP A 38 54.22 -33.74 14.38
C ASP A 38 52.88 -34.03 15.08
N GLY A 39 51.92 -34.51 14.28
CA GLY A 39 51.25 -35.78 14.54
C GLY A 39 50.40 -36.00 15.81
N GLN A 40 50.03 -34.99 16.59
CA GLN A 40 49.11 -35.16 17.73
C GLN A 40 47.97 -34.12 17.72
N ILE A 41 46.74 -34.61 17.55
CA ILE A 41 45.52 -33.81 17.70
C ILE A 41 45.41 -33.40 19.17
N ILE A 42 45.83 -32.18 19.49
CA ILE A 42 45.63 -31.61 20.82
C ILE A 42 44.14 -31.28 20.94
N TYR A 43 43.37 -32.13 21.63
CA TYR A 43 42.02 -31.79 22.03
C TYR A 43 42.07 -30.53 22.90
N GLY A 44 41.51 -29.43 22.39
CA GLY A 44 41.40 -28.18 23.13
C GLY A 44 40.66 -28.45 24.44
N ASN A 45 41.32 -28.18 25.56
CA ASN A 45 40.77 -28.48 26.87
C ASN A 45 39.53 -27.59 27.09
N ILE A 46 38.34 -28.21 27.08
CA ILE A 46 37.03 -27.54 27.24
C ILE A 46 37.02 -26.69 28.52
N MET A 47 37.85 -27.09 29.51
CA MET A 47 38.64 -26.23 30.41
C MET A 47 38.47 -24.71 30.26
N TYR A 48 38.99 -24.24 29.13
CA TYR A 48 39.34 -22.85 28.89
C TYR A 48 38.66 -22.32 27.63
N ASP A 49 37.71 -23.08 27.06
CA ASP A 49 36.94 -22.64 25.91
C ASP A 49 35.94 -21.57 26.33
N ARG A 50 36.14 -20.35 25.84
CA ARG A 50 35.31 -19.17 26.13
C ARG A 50 33.87 -19.33 25.64
N ARG A 51 33.60 -20.30 24.74
CA ARG A 51 32.26 -20.62 24.25
C ARG A 51 31.46 -21.48 25.23
N VAL A 52 32.15 -22.18 26.13
CA VAL A 52 31.51 -23.10 27.07
C VAL A 52 31.25 -22.36 28.38
N VAL A 53 30.00 -21.93 28.55
CA VAL A 53 29.53 -21.23 29.75
C VAL A 53 29.39 -22.24 30.89
N ARG A 54 30.11 -22.01 31.97
CA ARG A 54 30.14 -22.88 33.16
C ARG A 54 29.38 -22.20 34.29
N GLY A 55 28.29 -22.81 34.74
CA GLY A 55 27.45 -22.27 35.81
C GLY A 55 25.96 -22.32 35.45
N ASN A 56 25.11 -21.93 36.41
CA ASN A 56 23.66 -21.90 36.23
C ASN A 56 23.25 -20.72 35.33
N THR A 57 22.52 -21.00 34.24
CA THR A 57 22.15 -20.02 33.19
C THR A 57 21.06 -19.03 33.62
N HIS A 58 20.46 -19.22 34.80
CA HIS A 58 19.38 -18.36 35.31
C HIS A 58 19.81 -16.95 35.75
N ALA A 59 21.10 -16.71 35.99
CA ALA A 59 21.60 -15.40 36.41
C ALA A 59 22.18 -14.54 35.27
N GLN A 60 22.17 -15.03 34.02
CA GLN A 60 22.52 -14.18 32.88
C GLN A 60 21.35 -13.23 32.60
N GLN A 61 21.55 -11.95 32.88
CA GLN A 61 20.77 -10.88 32.25
C GLN A 61 21.08 -10.95 30.75
N ILE A 62 20.29 -11.73 30.02
CA ILE A 62 20.23 -11.67 28.56
C ILE A 62 19.54 -10.34 28.27
N LEU A 63 20.32 -9.27 28.16
CA LEU A 63 19.85 -8.03 27.58
C LEU A 63 19.38 -8.36 26.15
N PRO A 64 18.18 -7.90 25.73
CA PRO A 64 17.70 -8.14 24.39
C PRO A 64 18.74 -7.61 23.39
N VAL A 65 18.95 -8.35 22.29
CA VAL A 65 19.91 -8.02 21.21
C VAL A 65 19.65 -6.62 20.58
N THR A 66 18.55 -5.96 20.95
CA THR A 66 18.18 -4.60 20.55
C THR A 66 18.56 -3.50 21.55
N ALA A 67 19.06 -3.82 22.75
CA ALA A 67 19.59 -2.83 23.67
C ALA A 67 20.99 -2.41 23.19
N GLN A 68 21.04 -1.35 22.38
CA GLN A 68 22.28 -0.62 22.15
C GLN A 68 22.80 -0.19 23.54
N PRO A 69 24.02 -0.57 23.95
CA PRO A 69 24.58 -0.05 25.19
C PRO A 69 24.67 1.47 25.04
N ASP A 70 24.26 2.20 26.08
CA ASP A 70 24.27 3.67 26.05
C ASP A 70 25.67 4.13 25.61
N PRO A 71 25.78 5.02 24.60
CA PRO A 71 27.07 5.42 24.03
C PRO A 71 28.01 6.02 25.08
N VAL A 72 27.45 6.51 26.18
CA VAL A 72 28.16 7.04 27.35
C VAL A 72 28.85 5.93 28.15
N GLU A 73 28.23 4.77 28.34
CA GLU A 73 28.84 3.64 29.08
C GLU A 73 29.97 2.98 28.29
N VAL A 74 29.80 2.85 26.97
CA VAL A 74 30.84 2.31 26.07
C VAL A 74 32.06 3.23 26.01
N GLN A 75 31.85 4.55 25.97
CA GLN A 75 32.96 5.52 26.05
C GLN A 75 33.69 5.44 27.39
N LYS A 76 32.96 5.27 28.50
CA LYS A 76 33.52 5.20 29.85
C LYS A 76 34.38 3.94 30.06
N GLU A 77 33.97 2.80 29.50
CA GLU A 77 34.78 1.57 29.52
C GLU A 77 36.04 1.68 28.65
N LEU A 78 35.94 2.28 27.46
CA LEU A 78 37.09 2.53 26.58
C LEU A 78 38.11 3.47 27.24
N GLU A 79 37.64 4.52 27.91
CA GLU A 79 38.48 5.47 28.64
C GLU A 79 39.14 4.82 29.86
N ALA A 80 38.39 4.03 30.64
CA ALA A 80 38.91 3.28 31.78
C ALA A 80 40.01 2.28 31.34
N ARG A 81 39.79 1.59 30.21
CA ARG A 81 40.77 0.66 29.63
C ARG A 81 42.02 1.39 29.14
N ARG A 82 41.87 2.57 28.52
CA ARG A 82 42.99 3.43 28.10
C ARG A 82 43.80 3.92 29.29
N ARG A 83 43.14 4.35 30.36
CA ARG A 83 43.76 4.80 31.62
C ARG A 83 44.53 3.68 32.33
N ALA A 84 43.98 2.47 32.35
CA ALA A 84 44.64 1.30 32.93
C ALA A 84 45.92 0.92 32.15
N LEU A 85 45.87 0.96 30.81
CA LEU A 85 47.04 0.72 29.94
C LEU A 85 48.12 1.79 30.12
N ALA A 86 47.74 3.07 30.21
CA ALA A 86 48.68 4.16 30.48
C ALA A 86 49.35 4.00 31.85
N ARG A 87 48.59 3.60 32.88
CA ARG A 87 49.12 3.36 34.24
C ARG A 87 50.09 2.17 34.28
N LYS A 88 49.85 1.11 33.50
CA LYS A 88 50.80 0.00 33.34
C LYS A 88 52.10 0.44 32.66
N ARG A 89 52.01 1.21 31.56
CA ARG A 89 53.19 1.74 30.85
C ARG A 89 54.02 2.69 31.72
N ALA A 90 53.37 3.57 32.48
CA ALA A 90 54.06 4.46 33.42
C ALA A 90 54.79 3.64 34.51
N LYS A 91 54.15 2.61 35.07
CA LYS A 91 54.77 1.73 36.08
C LYS A 91 55.97 0.96 35.53
N GLU A 92 56.00 0.63 34.24
CA GLU A 92 57.15 0.02 33.59
C GLU A 92 58.30 1.01 33.34
N GLN A 93 57.99 2.28 33.05
CA GLN A 93 58.99 3.34 32.86
C GLN A 93 59.68 3.77 34.17
N PHE A 94 58.98 3.70 35.31
CA PHE A 94 59.54 4.07 36.63
C PHE A 94 60.21 2.92 37.39
N ARG A 95 60.35 1.72 36.79
CA ARG A 95 61.17 0.66 37.39
C ARG A 95 62.65 0.95 37.07
N PRO A 96 63.52 1.18 38.08
CA PRO A 96 64.94 1.24 37.83
C PRO A 96 65.38 -0.10 37.23
N ARG A 97 65.89 -0.05 36.00
CA ARG A 97 66.27 -1.23 35.23
C ARG A 97 67.61 -1.72 35.75
N THR A 98 67.63 -2.80 36.52
CA THR A 98 68.88 -3.54 36.75
C THR A 98 69.33 -4.11 35.40
N PRO A 99 70.64 -4.02 35.06
CA PRO A 99 71.14 -4.60 33.81
C PRO A 99 70.87 -6.11 33.78
N SER A 100 70.61 -6.65 32.59
CA SER A 100 70.35 -8.08 32.41
C SER A 100 71.58 -8.92 32.78
N ALA A 101 71.36 -10.09 33.37
CA ALA A 101 72.43 -11.01 33.74
C ALA A 101 73.27 -11.44 32.53
N VAL A 102 74.60 -11.51 32.72
CA VAL A 102 75.55 -11.99 31.70
C VAL A 102 75.28 -13.47 31.41
N GLU A 103 75.35 -13.87 30.13
CA GLU A 103 75.07 -15.24 29.70
C GLU A 103 75.90 -16.27 30.50
N GLY A 104 75.20 -17.26 31.08
CA GLY A 104 75.80 -18.32 31.90
C GLY A 104 75.81 -18.06 33.42
N ARG A 105 75.29 -16.93 33.91
CA ARG A 105 75.12 -16.67 35.35
C ARG A 105 73.70 -16.23 35.70
N MET A 106 73.12 -16.78 36.77
CA MET A 106 71.87 -16.28 37.35
C MET A 106 72.16 -15.20 38.39
N HIS A 107 71.34 -14.15 38.44
CA HIS A 107 71.36 -13.20 39.55
C HIS A 107 70.73 -13.85 40.79
N VAL A 108 71.36 -13.61 41.95
CA VAL A 108 70.85 -13.98 43.27
C VAL A 108 70.67 -12.69 44.04
N ASP A 109 69.50 -12.51 44.66
CA ASP A 109 69.23 -11.35 45.50
C ASP A 109 70.03 -11.47 46.80
N VAL A 110 70.98 -10.55 46.99
CA VAL A 110 71.77 -10.44 48.22
C VAL A 110 71.15 -9.34 49.08
N GLN A 111 70.89 -9.62 50.37
CA GLN A 111 70.47 -8.60 51.32
C GLN A 111 71.56 -7.52 51.42
N THR A 112 71.31 -6.40 50.75
CA THR A 112 72.17 -5.20 50.75
C THR A 112 71.57 -4.06 51.58
N GLU A 113 70.48 -4.36 52.29
CA GLU A 113 69.89 -3.47 53.28
C GLU A 113 70.81 -3.43 54.52
N LEU A 114 70.97 -2.24 55.09
CA LEU A 114 71.83 -2.03 56.26
C LEU A 114 71.22 -2.74 57.48
N TYR A 115 71.68 -3.94 57.81
CA TYR A 115 71.26 -4.68 59.01
C TYR A 115 72.16 -4.28 60.18
N LEU A 116 71.68 -3.37 61.03
CA LEU A 116 72.37 -2.96 62.26
C LEU A 116 71.75 -3.72 63.45
N GLU A 117 72.56 -4.53 64.11
CA GLU A 117 72.21 -5.21 65.36
C GLU A 117 72.70 -4.33 66.53
N GLU A 118 71.79 -3.77 67.33
CA GLU A 118 72.17 -2.97 68.51
C GLU A 118 72.76 -3.88 69.59
N LEU A 119 74.09 -3.86 69.74
CA LEU A 119 74.78 -4.51 70.85
C LEU A 119 74.55 -3.72 72.15
N SER A 120 73.64 -4.17 73.01
CA SER A 120 73.34 -3.56 74.30
C SER A 120 74.30 -4.01 75.41
N GLU A 121 75.60 -3.73 75.26
CA GLU A 121 76.58 -3.92 76.35
C GLU A 121 77.05 -2.54 76.84
N ARG A 122 76.55 -2.12 78.02
CA ARG A 122 77.02 -0.91 78.70
C ARG A 122 78.36 -1.23 79.36
N VAL A 123 79.45 -0.76 78.76
CA VAL A 123 80.77 -0.73 79.42
C VAL A 123 80.71 0.27 80.58
N GLY A 124 81.11 -0.16 81.78
CA GLY A 124 81.09 0.67 82.98
C GLY A 124 82.13 1.80 82.90
N ASN A 125 81.68 3.02 83.15
CA ASN A 125 82.56 4.19 83.23
C ASN A 125 83.34 4.16 84.55
N THR A 126 84.66 4.37 84.47
CA THR A 126 85.52 4.56 85.64
C THR A 126 85.59 6.05 85.94
N ASP A 127 85.04 6.47 87.08
CA ASP A 127 85.08 7.86 87.50
C ASP A 127 86.45 8.18 88.12
N ILE A 128 87.14 9.19 87.58
CA ILE A 128 88.36 9.78 88.14
C ILE A 128 88.00 11.21 88.56
N GLU A 129 87.98 11.46 89.87
CA GLU A 129 87.65 12.77 90.42
C GLU A 129 88.91 13.66 90.43
N CYS A 130 88.90 14.72 89.61
CA CYS A 130 89.89 15.80 89.65
C CYS A 130 89.18 17.11 90.05
N GLN A 131 89.56 17.64 91.21
CA GLN A 131 89.08 18.93 91.71
C GLN A 131 89.49 20.06 90.76
N THR A 132 88.52 20.62 90.04
CA THR A 132 88.67 21.79 89.16
C THR A 132 87.57 22.80 89.49
N ASP A 133 87.98 24.06 89.55
CA ASP A 133 87.19 25.20 90.02
C ASP A 133 85.94 25.44 89.14
N ALA A 134 84.87 25.98 89.74
CA ALA A 134 83.58 26.15 89.06
C ALA A 134 83.65 27.20 87.93
N PHE A 135 83.61 26.74 86.68
CA PHE A 135 83.47 27.59 85.49
C PHE A 135 82.08 28.26 85.49
N MET A 136 82.04 29.60 85.51
CA MET A 136 80.80 30.36 85.31
C MET A 136 80.50 30.48 83.81
N ASP A 137 79.26 30.18 83.42
CA ASP A 137 78.81 30.22 82.03
C ASP A 137 78.86 31.65 81.46
N LYS A 138 79.64 31.81 80.38
CA LYS A 138 79.67 33.04 79.58
C LYS A 138 78.37 33.12 78.76
N PRO A 139 77.70 34.28 78.66
CA PRO A 139 76.51 34.39 77.82
C PRO A 139 76.86 34.06 76.36
N ALA A 140 75.93 33.40 75.66
CA ALA A 140 76.12 33.00 74.27
C ALA A 140 76.48 34.22 73.40
N THR A 141 77.57 34.11 72.65
CA THR A 141 77.97 35.15 71.71
C THR A 141 76.90 35.35 70.65
N PRO A 142 76.47 36.58 70.36
CA PRO A 142 75.42 36.85 69.38
C PRO A 142 75.82 36.30 68.00
N LEU A 143 74.87 35.66 67.32
CA LEU A 143 75.05 35.13 65.97
C LEU A 143 75.38 36.28 65.01
N PHE A 144 76.55 36.22 64.37
CA PHE A 144 76.93 37.17 63.34
C PHE A 144 76.12 36.90 62.07
N ILE A 145 75.15 37.77 61.79
CA ILE A 145 74.42 37.80 60.51
C ILE A 145 75.15 38.79 59.60
N PRO A 146 75.82 38.32 58.53
CA PRO A 146 76.48 39.21 57.58
C PRO A 146 75.47 40.18 56.96
N MET A 147 75.85 41.44 56.82
CA MET A 147 75.06 42.41 56.09
C MET A 147 74.93 41.96 54.64
N LYS A 148 73.70 41.89 54.11
CA LYS A 148 73.46 41.53 52.72
C LYS A 148 74.21 42.52 51.81
N SER A 149 75.19 42.03 51.06
CA SER A 149 75.96 42.83 50.10
C SER A 149 75.46 42.55 48.69
N GLY A 150 74.84 43.55 48.06
CA GLY A 150 74.19 43.48 46.75
C GLY A 150 72.93 44.36 46.70
N LYS A 151 72.56 44.85 45.52
CA LYS A 151 71.29 45.54 45.30
C LYS A 151 70.28 44.55 44.76
N ASP A 152 69.15 44.37 45.44
CA ASP A 152 68.04 43.59 44.93
C ASP A 152 67.35 44.37 43.81
N VAL A 153 67.17 43.73 42.65
CA VAL A 153 66.41 44.28 41.52
C VAL A 153 65.34 43.25 41.16
N ALA A 154 64.07 43.64 41.22
CA ALA A 154 62.98 42.87 40.68
C ALA A 154 62.60 43.45 39.32
N THR A 155 62.49 42.60 38.32
CA THR A 155 61.94 42.93 37.00
C THR A 155 60.61 42.21 36.87
N GLN A 156 59.53 42.97 36.72
CA GLN A 156 58.18 42.46 36.47
C GLN A 156 57.72 42.99 35.12
N ILE A 157 57.07 42.15 34.33
CA ILE A 157 56.40 42.56 33.11
C ILE A 157 54.94 42.87 33.47
N GLU A 158 54.49 44.07 33.13
CA GLU A 158 53.13 44.53 33.42
C GLU A 158 52.15 44.12 32.31
N ASP A 159 50.86 44.09 32.65
CA ASP A 159 49.80 43.72 31.70
C ASP A 159 49.83 44.66 30.48
N GLY A 160 50.01 44.07 29.28
CA GLY A 160 50.05 44.77 28.00
C GLY A 160 51.45 45.14 27.49
N GLU A 161 52.51 44.94 28.27
CA GLU A 161 53.88 45.31 27.86
C GLU A 161 54.45 44.40 26.73
N LEU A 162 53.93 43.17 26.61
CA LEU A 162 54.30 42.19 25.58
C LEU A 162 53.25 42.02 24.47
N PHE A 163 52.19 42.84 24.44
CA PHE A 163 51.10 42.65 23.49
C PHE A 163 51.51 43.06 22.07
N ASP A 164 51.45 42.10 21.14
CA ASP A 164 51.61 42.34 19.70
C ASP A 164 50.25 42.22 19.00
N PHE A 165 49.72 43.37 18.58
CA PHE A 165 48.42 43.45 17.92
C PHE A 165 48.36 42.60 16.63
N ASP A 166 49.43 42.61 15.83
CA ASP A 166 49.43 41.93 14.53
C ASP A 166 49.43 40.40 14.71
N LEU A 167 50.03 39.90 15.80
CA LEU A 167 49.94 38.48 16.17
C LEU A 167 48.55 38.12 16.71
N GLU A 168 48.03 38.91 17.63
CA GLU A 168 46.82 38.57 18.39
C GLU A 168 45.53 38.78 17.60
N VAL A 169 45.51 39.69 16.62
CA VAL A 169 44.32 39.94 15.77
C VAL A 169 44.13 38.88 14.69
N ARG A 170 45.19 38.15 14.31
CA ARG A 170 45.15 37.16 13.22
C ARG A 170 44.07 36.08 13.40
N PRO A 171 43.96 35.40 14.57
CA PRO A 171 42.91 34.40 14.79
C PRO A 171 41.50 34.98 14.74
N VAL A 172 41.33 36.22 15.22
CA VAL A 172 40.03 36.91 15.20
C VAL A 172 39.62 37.19 13.76
N LEU A 173 40.51 37.76 12.95
CA LEU A 173 40.25 38.04 11.54
C LEU A 173 40.02 36.77 10.73
N GLU A 174 40.78 35.71 10.99
CA GLU A 174 40.61 34.43 10.30
C GLU A 174 39.21 33.84 10.54
N VAL A 175 38.73 33.86 11.78
CA VAL A 175 37.37 33.40 12.10
C VAL A 175 36.31 34.33 11.50
N LEU A 176 36.53 35.65 11.51
CA LEU A 176 35.56 36.62 11.00
C LEU A 176 35.42 36.50 9.48
N VAL A 177 36.55 36.48 8.75
CA VAL A 177 36.57 36.28 7.30
C VAL A 177 36.04 34.90 6.95
N GLY A 178 36.50 33.84 7.64
CA GLY A 178 36.02 32.47 7.41
C GLY A 178 34.50 32.35 7.53
N LYS A 179 33.93 32.86 8.63
CA LYS A 179 32.47 32.83 8.85
C LYS A 179 31.70 33.66 7.83
N THR A 180 32.18 34.86 7.49
CA THR A 180 31.50 35.71 6.50
C THR A 180 31.47 35.06 5.11
N VAL A 181 32.58 34.46 4.69
CA VAL A 181 32.65 33.75 3.40
C VAL A 181 31.78 32.50 3.43
N GLU A 182 31.87 31.67 4.47
CA GLU A 182 31.06 30.47 4.62
C GLU A 182 29.56 30.77 4.62
N GLN A 183 29.13 31.78 5.39
CA GLN A 183 27.74 32.21 5.43
C GLN A 183 27.28 32.72 4.05
N SER A 184 28.07 33.58 3.40
CA SER A 184 27.73 34.10 2.07
C SER A 184 27.60 33.00 1.01
N LEU A 185 28.44 31.97 1.09
CA LEU A 185 28.39 30.84 0.15
C LEU A 185 27.12 30.01 0.37
N LEU A 186 26.75 29.73 1.63
CA LEU A 186 25.53 29.01 1.96
C LEU A 186 24.28 29.77 1.49
N GLU A 187 24.21 31.07 1.74
CA GLU A 187 23.09 31.91 1.32
C GLU A 187 22.91 31.89 -0.22
N VAL A 188 24.01 32.05 -0.98
CA VAL A 188 23.95 32.00 -2.45
C VAL A 188 23.53 30.62 -2.96
N MET A 189 24.02 29.53 -2.33
CA MET A 189 23.61 28.17 -2.71
C MET A 189 22.13 27.93 -2.45
N GLU A 190 21.60 28.39 -1.32
CA GLU A 190 20.17 28.30 -0.98
C GLU A 190 19.30 29.12 -1.94
N GLU A 191 19.73 30.33 -2.29
CA GLU A 191 19.03 31.18 -3.26
C GLU A 191 18.95 30.54 -4.64
N GLU A 192 20.05 29.96 -5.13
CA GLU A 192 20.07 29.23 -6.40
C GLU A 192 19.16 28.00 -6.37
N GLU A 193 19.17 27.23 -5.29
CA GLU A 193 18.30 26.07 -5.14
C GLU A 193 16.82 26.48 -5.15
N LEU A 194 16.45 27.50 -4.36
CA LEU A 194 15.09 28.04 -4.32
C LEU A 194 14.65 28.58 -5.69
N ALA A 195 15.55 29.25 -6.42
CA ALA A 195 15.26 29.73 -7.77
C ALA A 195 14.97 28.57 -8.74
N ARG A 196 15.78 27.49 -8.70
CA ARG A 196 15.57 26.30 -9.53
C ARG A 196 14.26 25.59 -9.19
N LEU A 197 13.96 25.41 -7.90
CA LEU A 197 12.71 24.78 -7.45
C LEU A 197 11.49 25.60 -7.89
N ARG A 198 11.54 26.93 -7.76
CA ARG A 198 10.46 27.80 -8.23
C ARG A 198 10.26 27.71 -9.74
N ALA A 199 11.35 27.74 -10.51
CA ALA A 199 11.29 27.61 -11.97
C ALA A 199 10.68 26.26 -12.38
N GLN A 200 11.09 25.16 -11.73
CA GLN A 200 10.53 23.84 -11.96
C GLN A 200 9.03 23.78 -11.61
N GLN A 201 8.64 24.37 -10.47
CA GLN A 201 7.26 24.41 -10.04
C GLN A 201 6.37 25.21 -11.02
N GLN A 202 6.86 26.35 -11.51
CA GLN A 202 6.16 27.16 -12.52
C GLN A 202 5.98 26.37 -13.81
N ALA A 203 7.05 25.78 -14.35
CA ALA A 203 6.97 24.97 -15.57
C ALA A 203 5.98 23.79 -15.43
N PHE A 204 5.97 23.13 -14.27
CA PHE A 204 5.01 22.07 -13.98
C PHE A 204 3.56 22.58 -13.91
N GLN A 205 3.34 23.73 -13.28
CA GLN A 205 2.01 24.36 -13.20
C GLN A 205 1.51 24.77 -14.58
N GLU A 206 2.36 25.35 -15.42
CA GLU A 206 2.02 25.71 -16.81
C GLU A 206 1.60 24.48 -17.61
N LEU A 207 2.39 23.40 -17.55
CA LEU A 207 2.06 22.15 -18.22
C LEU A 207 0.73 21.58 -17.71
N ARG A 208 0.55 21.51 -16.38
CA ARG A 208 -0.68 21.00 -15.77
C ARG A 208 -1.91 21.83 -16.16
N ASN A 209 -1.77 23.15 -16.23
CA ASN A 209 -2.86 24.03 -16.64
C ASN A 209 -3.21 23.83 -18.12
N ALA A 210 -2.20 23.65 -18.98
CA ALA A 210 -2.42 23.34 -20.39
C ALA A 210 -3.13 21.99 -20.58
N GLU A 211 -2.67 20.95 -19.88
CA GLU A 211 -3.29 19.62 -19.89
C GLU A 211 -4.74 19.67 -19.40
N LEU A 212 -5.02 20.41 -18.32
CA LEU A 212 -6.36 20.55 -17.77
C LEU A 212 -7.33 21.20 -18.77
N VAL A 213 -6.89 22.25 -19.47
CA VAL A 213 -7.69 22.90 -20.51
C VAL A 213 -7.95 21.95 -21.68
N GLU A 214 -6.94 21.14 -22.08
CA GLU A 214 -7.12 20.16 -23.14
C GLU A 214 -8.12 19.06 -22.76
N VAL A 215 -8.03 18.53 -21.54
CA VAL A 215 -8.95 17.53 -21.01
C VAL A 215 -10.38 18.08 -21.00
N GLN A 216 -10.60 19.30 -20.51
CA GLN A 216 -11.93 19.94 -20.52
C GLN A 216 -12.48 20.06 -21.95
N ARG A 217 -11.65 20.44 -22.92
CA ARG A 217 -12.05 20.52 -24.33
C ARG A 217 -12.50 19.15 -24.87
N LEU A 218 -11.75 18.10 -24.55
CA LEU A 218 -12.08 16.72 -24.98
C LEU A 218 -13.34 16.20 -24.30
N GLU A 219 -13.53 16.45 -23.00
CA GLU A 219 -14.73 16.08 -22.25
C GLU A 219 -15.98 16.76 -22.81
N GLU A 220 -15.90 18.04 -23.15
CA GLU A 220 -17.02 18.75 -23.77
C GLU A 220 -17.37 18.18 -25.16
N GLN A 221 -16.36 17.86 -25.96
CA GLN A 221 -16.55 17.22 -27.26
C GLN A 221 -17.20 15.83 -27.09
N GLU A 222 -16.71 15.02 -26.14
CA GLU A 222 -17.27 13.71 -25.85
C GLU A 222 -18.72 13.82 -25.37
N ARG A 223 -19.02 14.81 -24.52
CA ARG A 223 -20.38 15.10 -24.05
C ARG A 223 -21.32 15.38 -25.22
N ARG A 224 -20.90 16.20 -26.19
CA ARG A 224 -21.69 16.49 -27.41
C ARG A 224 -21.93 15.24 -28.24
N HIS A 225 -20.89 14.45 -28.50
CA HIS A 225 -21.02 13.19 -29.26
C HIS A 225 -21.91 12.18 -28.54
N ARG A 226 -21.80 12.05 -27.22
CA ARG A 226 -22.63 11.16 -26.41
C ARG A 226 -24.10 11.55 -26.46
N GLN A 227 -24.40 12.85 -26.37
CA GLN A 227 -25.75 13.37 -26.50
C GLN A 227 -26.32 13.12 -27.91
N GLU A 228 -25.53 13.39 -28.95
CA GLU A 228 -25.97 13.14 -30.33
C GLU A 228 -26.21 11.65 -30.60
N LYS A 229 -25.30 10.78 -30.16
CA LYS A 229 -25.46 9.33 -30.23
C LYS A 229 -26.72 8.86 -29.51
N GLY A 230 -26.98 9.39 -28.30
CA GLY A 230 -28.21 9.12 -27.56
C GLY A 230 -29.47 9.52 -28.33
N ARG A 231 -29.47 10.70 -28.96
CA ARG A 231 -30.59 11.17 -29.81
C ARG A 231 -30.81 10.26 -31.02
N ARG A 232 -29.73 9.87 -31.72
CA ARG A 232 -29.82 8.96 -32.88
C ARG A 232 -30.34 7.58 -32.49
N ILE A 233 -29.89 7.02 -31.37
CA ILE A 233 -30.39 5.74 -30.85
C ILE A 233 -31.88 5.84 -30.51
N ALA A 234 -32.32 6.91 -29.86
CA ALA A 234 -33.72 7.12 -29.52
C ALA A 234 -34.60 7.23 -30.77
N GLN A 235 -34.16 7.99 -31.78
CA GLN A 235 -34.84 8.09 -33.08
C GLN A 235 -34.94 6.75 -33.79
N GLN A 236 -33.83 5.99 -33.86
CA GLN A 236 -33.81 4.68 -34.49
C GLN A 236 -34.74 3.70 -33.78
N ARG A 237 -34.78 3.73 -32.44
CA ARG A 237 -35.68 2.90 -31.65
C ARG A 237 -37.15 3.21 -31.95
N GLN A 238 -37.51 4.49 -32.00
CA GLN A 238 -38.88 4.90 -32.37
C GLN A 238 -39.24 4.51 -33.80
N ALA A 239 -38.29 4.61 -34.74
CA ALA A 239 -38.50 4.17 -36.12
C ALA A 239 -38.76 2.66 -36.20
N LEU A 240 -37.97 1.85 -35.48
CA LEU A 240 -38.15 0.40 -35.40
C LEU A 240 -39.48 -0.01 -34.74
N GLU A 241 -39.89 0.69 -33.68
CA GLU A 241 -41.19 0.46 -33.04
C GLU A 241 -42.34 0.72 -34.02
N LYS A 242 -42.29 1.84 -34.75
CA LYS A 242 -43.28 2.15 -35.80
C LYS A 242 -43.24 1.12 -36.93
N GLU A 243 -42.07 0.70 -37.37
CA GLU A 243 -41.92 -0.31 -38.43
C GLU A 243 -42.60 -1.62 -38.01
N LYS A 244 -42.36 -2.10 -36.79
CA LYS A 244 -43.05 -3.28 -36.24
C LYS A 244 -44.57 -3.12 -36.26
N GLU A 245 -45.08 -2.00 -35.76
CA GLU A 245 -46.52 -1.74 -35.79
C GLU A 245 -47.07 -1.74 -37.22
N THR A 246 -46.34 -1.15 -38.18
CA THR A 246 -46.78 -1.14 -39.58
C THR A 246 -46.77 -2.54 -40.19
N VAL A 247 -45.76 -3.35 -39.90
CA VAL A 247 -45.66 -4.73 -40.36
C VAL A 247 -46.82 -5.56 -39.80
N GLU A 248 -47.13 -5.44 -38.51
CA GLU A 248 -48.27 -6.12 -37.88
C GLU A 248 -49.60 -5.69 -38.49
N LYS A 249 -49.81 -4.38 -38.72
CA LYS A 249 -51.02 -3.86 -39.37
C LYS A 249 -51.18 -4.39 -40.80
N ILE A 250 -50.09 -4.45 -41.56
CA ILE A 250 -50.09 -5.00 -42.92
C ILE A 250 -50.38 -6.50 -42.88
N ALA A 251 -49.74 -7.26 -41.98
CA ALA A 251 -49.98 -8.68 -41.81
C ALA A 251 -51.44 -8.98 -41.43
N ALA A 252 -52.01 -8.24 -40.48
CA ALA A 252 -53.41 -8.36 -40.10
C ALA A 252 -54.35 -8.06 -41.28
N ARG A 253 -54.07 -6.99 -42.05
CA ARG A 253 -54.86 -6.66 -43.24
C ARG A 253 -54.82 -7.78 -44.29
N VAL A 254 -53.62 -8.28 -44.61
CA VAL A 254 -53.45 -9.34 -45.61
C VAL A 254 -54.13 -10.63 -45.14
N PHE A 255 -53.99 -10.97 -43.86
CA PHE A 255 -54.67 -12.11 -43.24
C PHE A 255 -56.19 -11.98 -43.35
N SER A 256 -56.76 -10.82 -42.97
CA SER A 256 -58.21 -10.59 -43.09
C SER A 256 -58.68 -10.65 -44.54
N GLN A 257 -57.91 -10.12 -45.49
CA GLN A 257 -58.26 -10.20 -46.92
C GLN A 257 -58.31 -11.64 -47.41
N HIS A 258 -57.28 -12.45 -47.11
CA HIS A 258 -57.26 -13.87 -47.48
C HIS A 258 -58.39 -14.64 -46.79
N TYR A 259 -58.57 -14.45 -45.48
CA TYR A 259 -59.62 -15.14 -44.73
C TYR A 259 -61.02 -14.81 -45.25
N LEU A 260 -61.31 -13.54 -45.52
CA LEU A 260 -62.60 -13.11 -46.07
C LEU A 260 -62.82 -13.58 -47.51
N ALA A 261 -61.76 -13.63 -48.32
CA ALA A 261 -61.83 -14.11 -49.69
C ALA A 261 -62.26 -15.59 -49.77
N ASP A 262 -61.85 -16.41 -48.81
CA ASP A 262 -62.23 -17.84 -48.74
C ASP A 262 -63.55 -18.05 -47.99
N LEU A 263 -63.79 -17.27 -46.93
CA LEU A 263 -65.00 -17.37 -46.11
C LEU A 263 -66.25 -16.99 -46.91
N LEU A 264 -66.22 -15.91 -47.69
CA LEU A 264 -67.40 -15.43 -48.42
C LEU A 264 -67.94 -16.52 -49.37
N PRO A 265 -67.17 -17.08 -50.31
CA PRO A 265 -67.64 -18.18 -51.16
C PRO A 265 -68.17 -19.36 -50.35
N SER A 266 -67.48 -19.77 -49.28
CA SER A 266 -67.91 -20.90 -48.44
C SER A 266 -69.25 -20.65 -47.74
N VAL A 267 -69.47 -19.44 -47.21
CA VAL A 267 -70.77 -19.07 -46.62
C VAL A 267 -71.84 -18.95 -47.70
N TYR A 268 -71.52 -18.39 -48.87
CA TYR A 268 -72.48 -18.32 -49.98
C TYR A 268 -72.87 -19.70 -50.51
N THR A 269 -71.93 -20.65 -50.63
CA THR A 269 -72.23 -22.02 -51.04
C THR A 269 -73.06 -22.74 -49.99
N THR A 270 -72.66 -22.70 -48.71
CA THR A 270 -73.44 -23.35 -47.63
C THR A 270 -74.85 -22.77 -47.52
N LEU A 271 -75.01 -21.45 -47.61
CA LEU A 271 -76.32 -20.81 -47.55
C LEU A 271 -77.18 -21.09 -48.79
N ARG A 272 -76.55 -21.27 -49.97
CA ARG A 272 -77.22 -21.75 -51.19
C ARG A 272 -77.64 -23.21 -51.06
N ASP A 273 -76.77 -24.08 -50.55
CA ASP A 273 -77.04 -25.50 -50.35
C ASP A 273 -78.15 -25.73 -49.32
N HIS A 274 -78.23 -24.87 -48.30
CA HIS A 274 -79.34 -24.86 -47.33
C HIS A 274 -80.63 -24.20 -47.85
N GLY A 275 -80.69 -23.78 -49.11
CA GLY A 275 -81.90 -23.27 -49.76
C GLY A 275 -82.35 -21.88 -49.31
N TYR A 276 -81.48 -21.11 -48.64
CA TYR A 276 -81.80 -19.72 -48.25
C TYR A 276 -81.79 -18.75 -49.42
N PHE A 277 -81.00 -19.03 -50.47
CA PHE A 277 -81.06 -18.33 -51.74
C PHE A 277 -81.99 -19.07 -52.69
N TYR A 278 -83.17 -18.50 -52.93
CA TYR A 278 -84.15 -18.99 -53.89
C TYR A 278 -84.17 -18.10 -55.14
N ASP A 279 -84.55 -18.69 -56.28
CA ASP A 279 -84.86 -17.89 -57.47
C ASP A 279 -86.22 -17.20 -57.23
N PRO A 280 -86.31 -15.86 -57.27
CA PRO A 280 -87.58 -15.17 -57.10
C PRO A 280 -88.63 -15.61 -58.13
N VAL A 281 -88.23 -16.04 -59.33
CA VAL A 281 -89.15 -16.53 -60.36
C VAL A 281 -89.71 -17.89 -59.98
N GLU A 282 -88.86 -18.82 -59.52
CA GLU A 282 -89.30 -20.14 -59.07
C GLU A 282 -90.25 -20.01 -57.88
N ARG A 283 -89.93 -19.12 -56.93
CA ARG A 283 -90.78 -18.89 -55.75
C ARG A 283 -92.13 -18.26 -56.10
N ASP A 284 -92.16 -17.31 -57.04
CA ASP A 284 -93.39 -16.67 -57.51
C ASP A 284 -94.26 -17.66 -58.29
N ILE A 285 -93.66 -18.57 -59.07
CA ILE A 285 -94.38 -19.67 -59.71
C ILE A 285 -94.97 -20.61 -58.65
N GLU A 286 -94.18 -21.03 -57.66
CA GLU A 286 -94.63 -21.95 -56.60
C GLU A 286 -95.74 -21.36 -55.73
N THR A 287 -95.63 -20.08 -55.37
CA THR A 287 -96.52 -19.44 -54.38
C THR A 287 -97.67 -18.66 -55.00
N GLY A 288 -97.49 -18.10 -56.19
CA GLY A 288 -98.51 -17.34 -56.91
C GLY A 288 -99.19 -18.16 -57.99
N PHE A 289 -98.42 -18.62 -58.98
CA PHE A 289 -98.97 -19.25 -60.19
C PHE A 289 -99.58 -20.63 -59.95
N LEU A 290 -98.88 -21.54 -59.26
CA LEU A 290 -99.39 -22.90 -59.03
C LEU A 290 -100.69 -22.91 -58.21
N PRO A 291 -100.83 -22.15 -57.10
CA PRO A 291 -102.10 -22.10 -56.38
C PRO A 291 -103.22 -21.48 -57.21
N TRP A 292 -102.93 -20.42 -57.98
CA TRP A 292 -103.89 -19.82 -58.89
C TRP A 292 -104.36 -20.80 -59.98
N LEU A 293 -103.42 -21.51 -60.62
CA LEU A 293 -103.72 -22.52 -61.64
C LEU A 293 -104.56 -23.67 -61.04
N MET A 294 -104.18 -24.17 -59.86
CA MET A 294 -104.93 -25.21 -59.18
C MET A 294 -106.34 -24.75 -58.81
N ALA A 295 -106.50 -23.49 -58.36
CA ALA A 295 -107.80 -22.89 -58.07
C ALA A 295 -108.69 -22.77 -59.32
N GLU A 296 -108.12 -22.30 -60.44
CA GLU A 296 -108.85 -22.20 -61.70
C GLU A 296 -109.26 -23.58 -62.24
N VAL A 297 -108.36 -24.57 -62.16
CA VAL A 297 -108.68 -25.96 -62.52
C VAL A 297 -109.80 -26.50 -61.64
N THR A 298 -109.79 -26.25 -60.32
CA THR A 298 -110.88 -26.67 -59.44
C THR A 298 -112.22 -26.00 -59.80
N ASP A 299 -112.23 -24.70 -60.10
CA ASP A 299 -113.44 -23.98 -60.51
C ASP A 299 -114.01 -24.51 -61.84
N THR A 300 -113.16 -24.81 -62.82
CA THR A 300 -113.63 -25.46 -64.06
C THR A 300 -114.21 -26.85 -63.83
N LEU A 301 -113.63 -27.64 -62.91
CA LEU A 301 -114.14 -28.95 -62.53
C LEU A 301 -115.47 -28.84 -61.76
N GLU A 302 -115.62 -27.85 -60.87
CA GLU A 302 -116.87 -27.58 -60.15
C GLU A 302 -117.99 -27.13 -61.10
N LYS A 303 -117.70 -26.23 -62.04
CA LYS A 303 -118.62 -25.85 -63.13
C LYS A 303 -119.02 -27.08 -63.97
N ARG A 304 -118.08 -27.98 -64.26
CA ARG A 304 -118.37 -29.22 -64.99
C ARG A 304 -119.21 -30.20 -64.15
N TYR A 305 -118.93 -30.32 -62.86
CA TYR A 305 -119.67 -31.20 -61.96
C TYR A 305 -121.10 -30.70 -61.78
N SER A 306 -121.30 -29.41 -61.49
CA SER A 306 -122.61 -28.77 -61.39
C SER A 306 -123.42 -28.88 -62.68
N ALA A 307 -122.81 -28.65 -63.85
CA ALA A 307 -123.47 -28.87 -65.14
C ALA A 307 -123.92 -30.33 -65.32
N ARG A 308 -123.10 -31.30 -64.88
CA ARG A 308 -123.45 -32.73 -64.91
C ARG A 308 -124.58 -33.06 -63.91
N THR A 309 -124.57 -32.50 -62.71
CA THR A 309 -125.65 -32.67 -61.72
C THR A 309 -126.97 -32.10 -62.22
N VAL A 310 -126.95 -30.92 -62.86
CA VAL A 310 -128.16 -30.33 -63.48
C VAL A 310 -128.66 -31.20 -64.64
N LEU A 311 -127.77 -31.74 -65.46
CA LEU A 311 -128.12 -32.68 -66.51
C LEU A 311 -128.76 -33.96 -65.93
N ASP A 312 -128.18 -34.53 -64.88
CA ASP A 312 -128.71 -35.72 -64.21
C ASP A 312 -130.09 -35.44 -63.57
N MET A 313 -130.29 -34.27 -62.95
CA MET A 313 -131.59 -33.82 -62.43
C MET A 313 -132.63 -33.66 -63.56
N LEU A 314 -132.26 -33.05 -64.68
CA LEU A 314 -133.14 -32.93 -65.85
C LEU A 314 -133.53 -34.30 -66.41
N ILE A 315 -132.58 -35.24 -66.49
CA ILE A 315 -132.85 -36.62 -66.91
C ILE A 315 -133.80 -37.29 -65.90
N TYR A 316 -133.59 -37.12 -64.60
CA TYR A 316 -134.46 -37.67 -63.56
C TYR A 316 -135.90 -37.10 -63.65
N ASP A 317 -136.07 -35.79 -63.82
CA ASP A 317 -137.37 -35.15 -64.00
C ASP A 317 -138.11 -35.65 -65.26
N VAL A 318 -137.38 -35.82 -66.37
CA VAL A 318 -137.96 -36.37 -67.61
C VAL A 318 -138.40 -37.82 -67.42
N VAL A 319 -137.63 -38.63 -66.69
CA VAL A 319 -137.97 -40.02 -66.38
C VAL A 319 -139.20 -40.08 -65.45
N ASN A 320 -139.25 -39.26 -64.39
CA ASN A 320 -140.40 -39.19 -63.50
C ASN A 320 -141.68 -38.74 -64.22
N LYS A 321 -141.62 -37.70 -65.05
CA LYS A 321 -142.76 -37.27 -65.88
C LYS A 321 -143.24 -38.39 -66.81
N ARG A 322 -142.32 -39.17 -67.39
CA ARG A 322 -142.68 -40.36 -68.19
C ARG A 322 -143.29 -41.47 -67.35
N GLN A 323 -142.83 -41.68 -66.11
CA GLN A 323 -143.37 -42.67 -65.20
C GLN A 323 -144.77 -42.29 -64.70
N GLU A 324 -145.01 -41.01 -64.38
CA GLU A 324 -146.35 -40.49 -64.06
C GLU A 324 -147.32 -40.64 -65.24
N MET A 325 -146.88 -40.34 -66.47
CA MET A 325 -147.68 -40.59 -67.68
C MET A 325 -148.02 -42.08 -67.88
N PHE A 326 -147.15 -42.99 -67.43
CA PHE A 326 -147.38 -44.43 -67.53
C PHE A 326 -148.30 -44.97 -66.43
N GLN A 327 -148.32 -44.35 -65.25
CA GLN A 327 -149.23 -44.73 -64.14
C GLN A 327 -150.66 -44.20 -64.30
N GLN A 328 -150.89 -43.26 -65.23
CA GLN A 328 -152.21 -42.72 -65.57
C GLN A 328 -152.92 -43.50 -66.71
N VAL A 329 -152.32 -44.61 -67.17
CA VAL A 329 -152.86 -45.53 -68.19
C VAL A 329 -153.09 -46.91 -67.56
#